data_AF-A0A919J9I3-F1
#
_entry.id   AF-A0A919J9I3-F1
#
_cell.length_a   1.000
_cell.length_b   1.000
_cell.length_c   1.000
_cell.angle_alpha   90.00
_cell.angle_beta   90.00
_cell.angle_gamma   90.00
#
_symmetry.space_group_name_H-M   'P 1'
#
loop_
_entity.id
_entity.type
_entity.pdbx_description
1 polymer ?
#
loop_
_entity_poly.entity_id
_entity_poly.type
_entity_poly.pdbx_seq_one_letter_code
_entity_poly.pdbx_strand_id
1 'polypeptide(L)'
;MLSFASAAYTAGKELVGTFSANLVTLPGAAGHPDTMAWWATQPDAWRACRENPEEPAEAMVRYAKWLGGLPGKPVFVGYPAAFDFMFVYWYLIRFTGASPFSHSALDLKTYAMALLGTEFRATTKRSMPRAWFDDLPHRHVALDDAVEQGALFCAMLAARSGFIATS
;
A
#
# COMPACT_ATOMS: atom_id res chain seq x y z
N MET A 1 6.00 -6.96 10.52
CA MET A 1 5.99 -5.73 9.70
C MET A 1 7.18 -4.89 10.16
N LEU A 2 8.14 -4.60 9.29
CA LEU A 2 9.32 -3.78 9.63
C LEU A 2 9.09 -2.29 9.33
N SER A 3 8.31 -2.00 8.29
CA SER A 3 7.96 -0.65 7.85
C SER A 3 6.60 -0.71 7.15
N PHE A 4 5.89 0.40 7.13
CA PHE A 4 4.71 0.59 6.29
C PHE A 4 4.56 2.06 5.92
N ALA A 5 3.86 2.31 4.82
CA ALA A 5 3.53 3.65 4.39
C ALA A 5 2.14 3.69 3.73
N SER A 6 1.60 4.89 3.59
CA SER A 6 0.33 5.15 2.92
C SER A 6 0.36 6.52 2.26
N ALA A 7 -0.24 6.61 1.08
CA ALA A 7 -0.47 7.86 0.37
C ALA A 7 -1.98 8.00 0.13
N ALA A 8 -2.56 9.05 0.68
CA ALA A 8 -3.99 9.32 0.56
C ALA A 8 -4.25 10.13 -0.70
N TYR A 9 -5.06 9.59 -1.60
CA TYR A 9 -5.45 10.27 -2.84
C TYR A 9 -6.95 10.52 -2.89
N THR A 10 -7.35 11.63 -3.52
CA THR A 10 -8.71 11.77 -4.04
C THR A 10 -8.90 10.95 -5.31
N ALA A 11 -10.15 10.66 -5.69
CA ALA A 11 -10.44 9.99 -6.97
C ALA A 11 -9.98 10.80 -8.20
N GLY A 12 -9.75 12.10 -8.04
CA GLY A 12 -9.19 13.00 -9.05
C GLY A 12 -7.67 12.97 -9.15
N LYS A 13 -7.00 11.99 -8.50
CA LYS A 13 -5.53 11.86 -8.47
C LYS A 13 -4.80 13.00 -7.74
N GLU A 14 -5.47 13.65 -6.79
CA GLU A 14 -4.82 14.64 -5.92
C GLU A 14 -4.26 13.94 -4.69
N LEU A 15 -2.95 14.12 -4.42
CA LEU A 15 -2.31 13.61 -3.20
C LEU A 15 -2.67 14.51 -2.01
N VAL A 16 -3.48 14.00 -1.08
CA VAL A 16 -3.95 14.72 0.11
C VAL A 16 -2.91 14.69 1.23
N GLY A 17 -2.15 13.61 1.32
CA GLY A 17 -1.10 13.48 2.33
C GLY A 17 -0.48 12.10 2.34
N THR A 18 0.61 11.97 3.10
CA THR A 18 1.36 10.73 3.24
C THR A 18 1.63 10.40 4.70
N PHE A 19 1.86 9.12 4.96
CA PHE A 19 2.29 8.60 6.25
C PHE A 19 3.32 7.50 6.03
N SER A 20 4.35 7.45 6.87
CA SER A 20 5.25 6.30 6.96
C SER A 20 5.73 6.10 8.40
N ALA A 21 6.08 4.86 8.73
CA ALA A 21 6.77 4.54 9.96
C ALA A 21 7.58 3.25 9.80
N ASN A 22 8.78 3.25 10.38
CA ASN A 22 9.56 2.04 10.63
C ASN A 22 9.24 1.55 12.03
N LEU A 23 9.22 0.23 12.22
CA LEU A 23 8.71 -0.38 13.44
C LEU A 23 9.77 -1.23 14.13
N VAL A 24 9.78 -1.14 15.47
CA VAL A 24 10.38 -2.18 16.29
C VAL A 24 9.57 -3.46 16.10
N THR A 25 10.27 -4.60 16.03
CA THR A 25 9.62 -5.91 15.90
C THR A 25 8.92 -6.28 17.19
N LEU A 26 7.76 -6.93 17.09
CA LEU A 26 7.06 -7.45 18.27
C LEU A 26 7.93 -8.44 19.05
N PRO A 27 7.71 -8.56 20.37
CA PRO A 27 8.37 -9.59 21.17
C PRO A 27 8.17 -10.98 20.56
N GLY A 28 9.28 -11.71 20.38
CA GLY A 28 9.29 -13.05 19.78
C GLY A 28 9.19 -13.09 18.24
N ALA A 29 9.04 -11.96 17.56
CA ALA A 29 9.08 -11.93 16.11
C ALA A 29 10.51 -12.13 15.59
N ALA A 30 10.68 -13.06 14.65
CA ALA A 30 11.94 -13.33 13.96
C ALA A 30 11.73 -13.27 12.44
N GLY A 31 12.76 -12.89 11.71
CA GLY A 31 12.74 -12.91 10.25
C GLY A 31 12.76 -14.35 9.71
N HIS A 32 11.92 -14.63 8.73
CA HIS A 32 11.97 -15.91 8.01
C HIS A 32 13.30 -16.01 7.23
N PRO A 33 13.99 -17.18 7.22
CA PRO A 33 15.29 -17.32 6.58
C PRO A 33 15.33 -16.82 5.13
N ASP A 34 14.35 -17.20 4.31
CA ASP A 34 14.28 -16.79 2.90
C ASP A 34 14.09 -15.27 2.73
N THR A 35 13.28 -14.66 3.60
CA THR A 35 13.07 -13.21 3.60
C THR A 35 14.36 -12.48 3.99
N MET A 36 15.11 -13.02 4.96
CA MET A 36 16.39 -12.46 5.38
C MET A 36 17.47 -12.64 4.32
N ALA A 37 17.48 -13.77 3.60
CA ALA A 37 18.37 -13.99 2.46
C ALA A 37 18.10 -12.98 1.33
N TRP A 38 16.82 -12.68 1.04
CA TRP A 38 16.47 -11.61 0.11
C TRP A 38 16.91 -10.23 0.61
N TRP A 39 16.69 -9.90 1.89
CA TRP A 39 17.12 -8.62 2.48
C TRP A 39 18.63 -8.40 2.41
N ALA A 40 19.43 -9.47 2.50
CA ALA A 40 20.88 -9.39 2.32
C ALA A 40 21.29 -8.90 0.91
N THR A 41 20.40 -9.05 -0.09
CA THR A 41 20.60 -8.51 -1.45
C THR A 41 20.15 -7.05 -1.60
N GLN A 42 19.49 -6.47 -0.59
CA GLN A 42 18.87 -5.13 -0.63
C GLN A 42 19.36 -4.24 0.54
N PRO A 43 20.67 -3.96 0.66
CA PRO A 43 21.24 -3.31 1.84
C PRO A 43 20.73 -1.88 2.08
N ASP A 44 20.45 -1.13 1.03
CA ASP A 44 19.94 0.25 1.15
C ASP A 44 18.48 0.27 1.61
N ALA A 45 17.63 -0.59 1.04
CA ALA A 45 16.24 -0.73 1.47
C ALA A 45 16.14 -1.30 2.89
N TRP A 46 17.04 -2.22 3.26
CA TRP A 46 17.16 -2.70 4.64
C TRP A 46 17.50 -1.57 5.60
N ARG A 47 18.52 -0.76 5.29
CA ARG A 47 18.89 0.39 6.12
C ARG A 47 17.73 1.37 6.25
N ALA A 48 17.05 1.68 5.15
CA ALA A 48 15.90 2.58 5.13
C ALA A 48 14.74 2.06 6.00
N CYS A 49 14.44 0.77 6.00
CA CYS A 49 13.34 0.21 6.81
C CYS A 49 13.70 -0.02 8.30
N ARG A 50 14.97 0.16 8.66
CA ARG A 50 15.49 0.04 10.03
C ARG A 50 15.94 1.37 10.63
N GLU A 51 15.79 2.47 9.90
CA GLU A 51 16.09 3.81 10.38
C GLU A 51 15.01 4.30 11.36
N ASN A 52 15.43 4.78 12.54
CA ASN A 52 14.56 5.38 13.58
C ASN A 52 13.25 4.61 13.83
N PRO A 53 13.30 3.31 14.19
CA PRO A 53 12.09 2.52 14.40
C PRO A 53 11.30 3.02 15.61
N GLU A 54 9.99 3.10 15.46
CA GLU A 54 9.04 3.45 16.52
C GLU A 54 8.42 2.19 17.13
N GLU A 55 7.92 2.31 18.36
CA GLU A 55 7.11 1.26 18.95
C GLU A 55 5.79 1.11 18.17
N PRO A 56 5.38 -0.13 17.81
CA PRO A 56 4.15 -0.35 17.04
C PRO A 56 2.90 0.27 17.65
N ALA A 57 2.82 0.31 18.98
CA ALA A 57 1.68 0.93 19.67
C ALA A 57 1.60 2.43 19.39
N GLU A 58 2.72 3.14 19.43
CA GLU A 58 2.79 4.59 19.22
C GLU A 58 2.54 4.93 17.74
N ALA A 59 3.22 4.21 16.83
CA ALA A 59 3.08 4.41 15.40
C ALA A 59 1.63 4.15 14.92
N MET A 60 0.96 3.12 15.44
CA MET A 60 -0.42 2.82 15.06
C MET A 60 -1.43 3.82 15.59
N VAL A 61 -1.24 4.35 16.81
CA VAL A 61 -2.08 5.46 17.32
C VAL A 61 -1.91 6.71 16.46
N ARG A 62 -0.67 7.04 16.10
CA ARG A 62 -0.37 8.18 15.21
C ARG A 62 -0.97 7.98 13.81
N TYR A 63 -0.89 6.75 13.28
CA TYR A 63 -1.47 6.38 12.00
C TYR A 63 -3.00 6.47 12.02
N ALA A 64 -3.67 5.94 13.05
CA ALA A 64 -5.12 6.03 13.19
C ALA A 64 -5.59 7.48 13.33
N LYS A 65 -4.86 8.32 14.06
CA LYS A 65 -5.13 9.77 14.16
C LYS A 65 -4.98 10.46 12.80
N TRP A 66 -3.94 10.13 12.04
CA TRP A 66 -3.75 10.66 10.70
C TRP A 66 -4.89 10.26 9.77
N LEU A 67 -5.29 8.98 9.76
CA LEU A 67 -6.44 8.49 8.99
C LEU A 67 -7.74 9.20 9.35
N GLY A 68 -7.99 9.43 10.64
CA GLY A 68 -9.18 10.16 11.12
C GLY A 68 -9.19 11.64 10.77
N GLY A 69 -8.04 12.21 10.39
CA GLY A 69 -7.92 13.59 9.91
C GLY A 69 -8.08 13.73 8.39
N LEU A 70 -8.15 12.63 7.65
CA LEU A 70 -8.35 12.66 6.19
C LEU A 70 -9.80 13.04 5.85
N PRO A 71 -10.03 13.70 4.70
CA PRO A 71 -11.39 14.00 4.25
C PRO A 71 -12.13 12.73 3.84
N GLY A 72 -13.37 12.59 4.31
CA GLY A 72 -14.26 11.49 3.93
C GLY A 72 -13.97 10.17 4.66
N LYS A 73 -14.40 9.05 4.06
CA LYS A 73 -14.17 7.69 4.58
C LYS A 73 -13.07 7.02 3.75
N PRO A 74 -11.91 6.68 4.34
CA PRO A 74 -10.81 6.12 3.58
C PRO A 74 -11.13 4.68 3.12
N VAL A 75 -10.69 4.33 1.91
CA VAL A 75 -10.75 2.97 1.36
C VAL A 75 -9.33 2.45 1.25
N PHE A 76 -9.04 1.28 1.81
CA PHE A 76 -7.71 0.69 1.69
C PHE A 76 -7.50 0.17 0.27
N VAL A 77 -6.34 0.47 -0.29
CA VAL A 77 -5.92 0.06 -1.64
C VAL A 77 -4.50 -0.49 -1.53
N GLY A 78 -4.21 -1.62 -2.17
CA GLY A 78 -2.87 -2.22 -2.12
C GLY A 78 -2.56 -3.18 -3.27
N TYR A 79 -1.29 -3.54 -3.41
CA TYR A 79 -0.80 -4.44 -4.44
C TYR A 79 0.38 -5.31 -3.95
N PRO A 80 0.13 -6.54 -3.46
CA PRO A 80 -1.17 -7.21 -3.32
C PRO A 80 -1.89 -6.82 -2.02
N ALA A 81 -3.14 -6.37 -2.13
CA ALA A 81 -3.89 -5.90 -0.97
C ALA A 81 -4.09 -6.98 0.10
N ALA A 82 -4.21 -8.25 -0.29
CA ALA A 82 -4.38 -9.35 0.67
C ALA A 82 -3.22 -9.47 1.67
N PHE A 83 -1.98 -9.16 1.25
CA PHE A 83 -0.82 -9.18 2.12
C PHE A 83 -0.75 -7.91 2.97
N ASP A 84 -0.79 -6.75 2.33
CA ASP A 84 -0.63 -5.45 3.00
C ASP A 84 -1.77 -5.17 4.00
N PHE A 85 -3.02 -5.36 3.55
CA PHE A 85 -4.20 -5.14 4.38
C PHE A 85 -4.21 -6.03 5.60
N MET A 86 -3.81 -7.31 5.47
CA MET A 86 -3.78 -8.24 6.60
C MET A 86 -2.90 -7.71 7.74
N PHE A 87 -1.69 -7.24 7.43
CA PHE A 87 -0.79 -6.68 8.45
C PHE A 87 -1.31 -5.35 8.99
N VAL A 88 -1.70 -4.41 8.14
CA VAL A 88 -2.19 -3.10 8.58
C VAL A 88 -3.44 -3.23 9.44
N TYR A 89 -4.42 -4.02 8.99
CA TYR A 89 -5.65 -4.29 9.71
C TYR A 89 -5.36 -4.91 11.08
N TRP A 90 -4.53 -5.96 11.14
CA TRP A 90 -4.21 -6.61 12.41
C TRP A 90 -3.49 -5.67 13.38
N TYR A 91 -2.54 -4.85 12.90
CA TYR A 91 -1.83 -3.90 13.75
C TYR A 91 -2.78 -2.80 14.27
N LEU A 92 -3.67 -2.27 13.42
CA LEU A 92 -4.70 -1.33 13.85
C LEU A 92 -5.60 -1.94 14.93
N ILE A 93 -6.18 -3.12 14.70
CA ILE A 93 -7.02 -3.78 15.71
C ILE A 93 -6.24 -4.03 17.01
N ARG A 94 -5.01 -4.55 16.93
CA ARG A 94 -4.20 -4.86 18.11
C ARG A 94 -3.85 -3.64 18.95
N PHE A 95 -3.52 -2.52 18.33
CA PHE A 95 -2.94 -1.36 19.02
C PHE A 95 -3.92 -0.20 19.23
N THR A 96 -5.01 -0.14 18.46
CA THR A 96 -6.01 0.94 18.57
C THR A 96 -7.43 0.42 18.80
N GLY A 97 -7.66 -0.89 18.67
CA GLY A 97 -8.97 -1.52 18.88
C GLY A 97 -9.95 -1.38 17.71
N ALA A 98 -9.60 -0.64 16.65
CA ALA A 98 -10.48 -0.41 15.52
C ALA A 98 -9.71 -0.19 14.21
N SER A 99 -10.36 -0.46 13.07
CA SER A 99 -9.85 -0.16 11.73
C SER A 99 -10.83 0.78 11.01
N PRO A 100 -10.37 1.93 10.48
CA PRO A 100 -11.22 2.83 9.70
C PRO A 100 -11.60 2.25 8.32
N PHE A 101 -10.95 1.16 7.91
CA PHE A 101 -11.17 0.50 6.63
C PHE A 101 -12.25 -0.60 6.67
N SER A 102 -12.90 -0.81 7.83
CA SER A 102 -13.76 -1.98 8.04
C SER A 102 -13.02 -3.27 7.70
N HIS A 103 -13.68 -4.25 7.08
CA HIS A 103 -13.13 -5.56 6.72
C HIS A 103 -12.76 -5.70 5.23
N SER A 104 -12.52 -4.60 4.51
CA SER A 104 -12.36 -4.61 3.05
C SER A 104 -11.20 -3.76 2.55
N ALA A 105 -10.57 -4.23 1.47
CA ALA A 105 -9.55 -3.54 0.71
C ALA A 105 -9.74 -3.77 -0.80
N LEU A 106 -9.32 -2.81 -1.61
CA LEU A 106 -9.28 -2.94 -3.07
C LEU A 106 -7.89 -3.43 -3.51
N ASP A 107 -7.86 -4.53 -4.26
CA ASP A 107 -6.65 -5.09 -4.83
C ASP A 107 -6.43 -4.58 -6.27
N LEU A 108 -5.30 -3.93 -6.52
CA LEU A 108 -4.98 -3.36 -7.83
C LEU A 108 -4.95 -4.41 -8.93
N LYS A 109 -4.39 -5.60 -8.65
CA LYS A 109 -4.30 -6.66 -9.65
C LYS A 109 -5.68 -7.15 -10.07
N THR A 110 -6.55 -7.38 -9.10
CA THR A 110 -7.94 -7.80 -9.34
C THR A 110 -8.71 -6.72 -10.09
N TYR A 111 -8.51 -5.45 -9.73
CA TYR A 111 -9.14 -4.34 -10.44
C TYR A 111 -8.63 -4.22 -11.89
N ALA A 112 -7.33 -4.41 -12.12
CA ALA A 112 -6.73 -4.41 -13.46
C ALA A 112 -7.24 -5.57 -14.31
N MET A 113 -7.32 -6.76 -13.73
CA MET A 113 -7.86 -7.95 -14.36
C MET A 113 -9.29 -7.69 -14.88
N ALA A 114 -10.13 -7.09 -14.03
CA ALA A 114 -11.51 -6.75 -14.37
C ALA A 114 -11.60 -5.69 -15.49
N LEU A 115 -10.77 -4.64 -15.45
CA LEU A 115 -10.74 -3.60 -16.48
C LEU A 115 -10.23 -4.11 -17.83
N LEU A 116 -9.24 -5.01 -17.83
CA LEU A 116 -8.60 -5.51 -19.04
C LEU A 116 -9.28 -6.77 -19.61
N GLY A 117 -10.17 -7.42 -18.85
CA GLY A 117 -10.79 -8.68 -19.25
C GLY A 117 -9.78 -9.82 -19.45
N THR A 118 -8.70 -9.85 -18.66
CA THR A 118 -7.61 -10.84 -18.79
C THR A 118 -7.65 -11.88 -17.69
N GLU A 119 -6.95 -12.99 -17.87
CA GLU A 119 -6.75 -14.00 -16.83
C GLU A 119 -5.94 -13.45 -15.64
N PHE A 120 -6.31 -13.81 -14.41
CA PHE A 120 -5.66 -13.31 -13.19
C PHE A 120 -4.13 -13.55 -13.19
N ARG A 121 -3.68 -14.72 -13.65
CA ARG A 121 -2.24 -15.05 -13.70
C ARG A 121 -1.50 -14.24 -14.78
N ALA A 122 -2.17 -13.89 -15.88
CA ALA A 122 -1.62 -13.06 -16.94
C ALA A 122 -1.64 -11.54 -16.60
N THR A 123 -2.45 -11.14 -15.62
CA THR A 123 -2.49 -9.76 -15.12
C THR A 123 -1.25 -9.48 -14.26
N THR A 124 -0.31 -8.73 -14.83
CA THR A 124 0.95 -8.30 -14.21
C THR A 124 1.18 -6.83 -14.51
N LYS A 125 2.06 -6.15 -13.77
CA LYS A 125 2.45 -4.76 -14.08
C LYS A 125 2.86 -4.59 -15.56
N ARG A 126 3.47 -5.61 -16.18
CA ARG A 126 3.89 -5.58 -17.59
C ARG A 126 2.72 -5.59 -18.59
N SER A 127 1.60 -6.22 -18.25
CA SER A 127 0.42 -6.28 -19.13
C SER A 127 -0.54 -5.11 -18.95
N MET A 128 -0.31 -4.26 -17.94
CA MET A 128 -1.10 -3.04 -17.73
C MET A 128 -0.68 -1.94 -18.73
N PRO A 129 -1.63 -1.11 -19.23
CA PRO A 129 -1.32 0.02 -20.11
C PRO A 129 -0.26 0.95 -19.52
N ARG A 130 0.73 1.33 -20.33
CA ARG A 130 1.80 2.27 -19.91
C ARG A 130 1.25 3.61 -19.41
N ALA A 131 0.14 4.07 -19.96
CA ALA A 131 -0.54 5.30 -19.55
C ALA A 131 -1.07 5.27 -18.10
N TRP A 132 -1.11 4.10 -17.44
CA TRP A 132 -1.48 4.00 -16.03
C TRP A 132 -0.31 4.22 -15.08
N PHE A 133 0.93 4.23 -15.58
CA PHE A 133 2.14 4.44 -14.78
C PHE A 133 2.66 5.85 -14.98
N ASP A 134 2.91 6.54 -13.87
CA ASP A 134 3.61 7.83 -13.89
C ASP A 134 5.13 7.61 -13.85
N ASP A 135 5.88 8.60 -14.33
CA ASP A 135 7.35 8.65 -14.22
C ASP A 135 7.76 9.19 -12.84
N LEU A 136 7.37 8.48 -11.78
CA LEU A 136 7.71 8.84 -10.41
C LEU A 136 9.10 8.29 -10.03
N PRO A 137 9.88 9.00 -9.21
CA PRO A 137 11.19 8.51 -8.78
C PRO A 137 11.04 7.21 -7.96
N HIS A 138 11.60 6.11 -8.45
CA HIS A 138 11.68 4.84 -7.73
C HIS A 138 12.86 4.85 -6.76
N ARG A 139 12.67 5.20 -5.48
CA ARG A 139 13.58 4.76 -4.41
C ARG A 139 12.87 3.62 -3.70
N HIS A 140 13.52 2.49 -3.46
CA HIS A 140 12.91 1.29 -2.86
C HIS A 140 12.56 1.49 -1.37
N VAL A 141 11.71 2.47 -1.09
CA VAL A 141 11.21 2.87 0.23
C VAL A 141 9.70 2.67 0.19
N ALA A 142 9.12 2.14 1.27
CA ALA A 142 7.70 1.81 1.34
C ALA A 142 6.77 2.97 0.93
N LEU A 143 7.20 4.22 1.15
CA LEU A 143 6.43 5.40 0.78
C LEU A 143 6.34 5.59 -0.74
N ASP A 144 7.42 5.36 -1.48
CA ASP A 144 7.43 5.52 -2.94
C ASP A 144 6.49 4.48 -3.58
N ASP A 145 6.55 3.23 -3.10
CA ASP A 145 5.61 2.18 -3.50
C ASP A 145 4.15 2.58 -3.23
N ALA A 146 3.85 3.19 -2.08
CA ALA A 146 2.50 3.64 -1.74
C ALA A 146 2.00 4.78 -2.63
N VAL A 147 2.88 5.73 -2.96
CA VAL A 147 2.58 6.85 -3.89
C VAL A 147 2.33 6.30 -5.30
N GLU A 148 3.19 5.43 -5.80
CA GLU A 148 3.04 4.80 -7.12
C GLU A 148 1.76 3.98 -7.23
N GLN A 149 1.45 3.16 -6.22
CA GLN A 149 0.24 2.36 -6.20
C GLN A 149 -1.03 3.24 -6.15
N GLY A 150 -1.00 4.34 -5.38
CA GLY A 150 -2.10 5.30 -5.33
C GLY A 150 -2.33 5.99 -6.68
N ALA A 151 -1.26 6.46 -7.32
CA ALA A 151 -1.32 7.08 -8.64
C ALA A 151 -1.82 6.11 -9.72
N LEU A 152 -1.32 4.86 -9.71
CA LEU A 152 -1.75 3.78 -10.60
C LEU A 152 -3.26 3.50 -10.43
N PHE A 153 -3.74 3.38 -9.20
CA PHE A 153 -5.17 3.15 -8.96
C PHE A 153 -6.04 4.30 -9.47
N CYS A 154 -5.62 5.55 -9.28
CA CYS A 154 -6.33 6.71 -9.80
C CYS A 154 -6.39 6.71 -11.34
N ALA A 155 -5.31 6.32 -12.02
CA ALA A 155 -5.31 6.19 -13.48
C ALA A 155 -6.27 5.09 -13.96
N MET A 156 -6.32 3.95 -13.24
CA MET A 156 -7.28 2.88 -13.51
C MET A 156 -8.73 3.32 -13.29
N LEU A 157 -9.00 4.10 -12.23
CA LEU A 157 -10.32 4.68 -11.97
C LEU A 157 -10.76 5.61 -13.10
N ALA A 158 -9.87 6.47 -13.59
CA ALA A 158 -10.15 7.35 -14.72
C ALA A 158 -10.42 6.56 -16.01
N ALA A 159 -9.65 5.50 -16.26
CA ALA A 159 -9.82 4.65 -17.43
C ALA A 159 -11.14 3.87 -17.42
N ARG A 160 -11.66 3.48 -16.25
CA ARG A 160 -12.94 2.74 -16.11
C ARG A 160 -14.09 3.39 -16.88
N SER A 161 -14.20 4.71 -16.83
CA SER A 161 -15.27 5.44 -17.53
C SER A 161 -15.21 5.25 -19.06
N GLY A 162 -14.01 5.08 -19.62
CA GLY A 162 -13.83 4.78 -21.03
C GLY A 162 -14.21 3.35 -21.41
N PHE A 163 -13.95 2.38 -20.52
CA PHE A 163 -14.30 0.98 -20.77
C PHE A 163 -15.82 0.72 -20.74
N ILE A 164 -16.55 1.38 -19.84
CA ILE A 164 -18.01 1.23 -19.72
C ILE A 164 -18.75 1.84 -20.92
N ALA A 165 -18.20 2.89 -21.54
CA ALA A 165 -18.82 3.55 -22.69
C ALA A 165 -18.69 2.75 -24.01
N THR A 166 -17.84 1.73 -24.05
CA THR A 166 -17.53 0.92 -25.25
C THR A 166 -18.08 -0.51 -25.20
N SER A 167 -18.81 -0.87 -24.14
CA SER A 167 -19.42 -2.19 -23.91
C SER A 167 -20.94 -2.10 -23.93
#